data_AF-A0A816HDR8-F1
#
_entry.id   AF-A0A816HDR8-F1
#
_cell.length_a   1.000
_cell.length_b   1.000
_cell.length_c   1.000
_cell.angle_alpha   90.00
_cell.angle_beta   90.00
_cell.angle_gamma   90.00
#
_symmetry.space_group_name_H-M   'P 1'
#
loop_
_entity.id
_entity.type
_entity.pdbx_description
1 polymer ?
#
loop_
_entity_poly.entity_id
_entity_poly.type
_entity_poly.pdbx_seq_one_letter_code
_entity_poly.pdbx_strand_id
1 'polypeptide(L)' 'MLANSTTTPTTNRITNSTSTWSHPPPPMIYHSHPLSYEGQGRVNQLGGVFINGRPLPNHLRVKIIDMAAQGVRPCVISRQ' A
#
# COMPACT_ATOMS: atom_id res chain seq x y z
N MET A 1 -32.15 -49.39 20.95
CA MET A 1 -32.79 -48.38 20.07
C MET A 1 -32.75 -47.02 20.75
N LEU A 2 -31.60 -46.35 20.75
CA LEU A 2 -31.51 -44.89 20.91
C LEU A 2 -30.17 -44.47 20.27
N ALA A 3 -30.24 -43.93 19.06
CA ALA A 3 -29.12 -43.27 18.40
C ALA A 3 -29.04 -41.84 18.95
N ASN A 4 -28.00 -41.53 19.69
CA ASN A 4 -27.67 -40.15 20.06
C ASN A 4 -26.80 -39.54 18.98
N SER A 5 -27.47 -38.86 18.04
CA SER A 5 -26.89 -37.97 17.05
C SER A 5 -25.96 -36.96 17.71
N THR A 6 -24.64 -37.20 17.66
CA THR A 6 -23.64 -36.22 18.07
C THR A 6 -23.17 -35.51 16.81
N THR A 7 -23.77 -34.37 16.55
CA THR A 7 -23.34 -33.40 15.54
C THR A 7 -21.92 -32.96 15.88
N THR A 8 -20.97 -33.32 15.03
CA THR A 8 -19.62 -32.79 15.06
C THR A 8 -19.65 -31.30 14.72
N PRO A 9 -19.11 -30.40 15.56
CA PRO A 9 -18.87 -29.04 15.13
C PRO A 9 -17.67 -29.05 14.17
N THR A 10 -17.95 -29.02 12.87
CA THR A 10 -16.96 -28.67 11.84
C THR A 10 -16.44 -27.27 12.15
N THR A 11 -15.32 -27.20 12.87
CA THR A 11 -14.60 -25.95 13.07
C THR A 11 -13.98 -25.59 11.73
N ASN A 12 -14.64 -24.69 11.01
CA ASN A 12 -14.04 -23.96 9.89
C ASN A 12 -12.83 -23.21 10.43
N ARG A 13 -11.64 -23.83 10.29
CA ARG A 13 -10.36 -23.18 10.51
C ARG A 13 -10.21 -22.11 9.43
N ILE A 14 -10.67 -20.91 9.73
CA ILE A 14 -10.30 -19.70 9.02
C ILE A 14 -8.78 -19.61 9.14
N THR A 15 -8.06 -19.94 8.06
CA THR A 15 -6.64 -19.65 7.96
C THR A 15 -6.51 -18.15 7.84
N ASN A 16 -6.39 -17.47 8.98
CA ASN A 16 -5.80 -16.14 9.02
C ASN A 16 -4.34 -16.32 8.59
N SER A 17 -4.06 -16.20 7.30
CA SER A 17 -2.70 -15.96 6.80
C SER A 17 -2.29 -14.55 7.21
N THR A 18 -2.09 -14.37 8.51
CA THR A 18 -1.34 -13.25 9.06
C THR A 18 0.09 -13.46 8.55
N SER A 19 0.51 -12.69 7.53
CA SER A 19 1.93 -12.55 7.26
C SER A 19 2.54 -11.75 8.42
N THR A 20 2.76 -12.41 9.55
CA THR A 20 3.60 -11.89 10.62
C THR A 20 5.00 -11.77 10.03
N TRP A 21 5.37 -10.55 9.64
CA TRP A 21 6.75 -10.18 9.34
C TRP A 21 7.60 -10.55 10.55
N SER A 22 8.36 -11.64 10.45
CA SER A 22 9.24 -12.15 11.50
C SER A 22 10.53 -11.33 11.62
N HIS A 23 10.43 -10.00 11.66
CA HIS A 23 11.58 -9.13 11.92
C HIS A 23 11.44 -8.49 13.30
N PRO A 24 12.44 -8.63 14.21
CA PRO A 24 12.49 -7.81 15.40
C PRO A 24 12.65 -6.33 15.00
N PRO A 25 12.04 -5.37 15.71
CA PRO A 25 12.31 -3.96 15.46
C PRO A 25 13.81 -3.70 15.69
N PRO A 26 14.55 -3.12 14.73
CA PRO A 26 15.94 -2.79 14.93
C PRO A 26 16.08 -1.77 16.08
N PRO A 27 17.15 -1.86 16.88
CA PRO A 27 17.38 -0.94 17.98
C PRO A 27 17.45 0.49 17.44
N MET A 28 16.59 1.36 17.97
CA MET A 28 16.53 2.79 17.65
C MET A 28 17.80 3.48 18.16
N ILE A 29 18.89 3.40 17.40
CA ILE A 29 20.00 4.32 17.58
C ILE A 29 19.77 5.49 16.62
N TYR A 30 19.60 6.68 17.19
CA TYR A 30 19.62 7.98 16.49
C TYR A 30 21.03 8.28 15.97
N HIS A 31 21.59 7.37 15.16
CA HIS A 31 22.68 7.69 14.29
C HIS A 31 22.10 8.38 13.07
N SER A 32 22.62 9.56 12.77
CA SER A 32 22.43 10.28 11.51
C SER A 32 22.84 9.37 10.34
N HIS A 33 21.87 8.61 9.82
CA HIS A 33 22.08 7.76 8.65
C HIS A 33 22.16 8.66 7.41
N PRO A 34 23.22 8.53 6.58
CA PRO A 34 23.29 9.26 5.33
C PRO A 34 22.15 8.80 4.41
N LEU A 35 21.65 9.75 3.64
CA LEU A 35 20.57 9.64 2.67
C LEU A 35 20.85 8.56 1.61
N SER A 36 20.62 7.29 1.92
CA SER A 36 20.77 6.21 0.94
C SER A 36 19.58 5.24 0.97
N TYR A 37 18.85 5.26 -0.15
CA TYR A 37 18.01 4.21 -0.74
C TYR A 37 16.48 4.36 -0.82
N GLU A 38 15.84 5.35 -0.19
CA GLU A 38 14.40 5.61 -0.41
C GLU A 38 14.10 6.65 -1.50
N GLY A 39 15.13 7.29 -2.05
CA GLY A 39 15.03 8.35 -3.05
C GLY A 39 15.18 7.92 -4.52
N GLN A 40 15.35 6.63 -4.80
CA GLN A 40 15.43 6.16 -6.19
C GLN A 40 14.04 6.30 -6.82
N GLY A 41 13.91 7.22 -7.80
CA GLY A 41 12.68 7.40 -8.56
C GLY A 41 12.20 6.05 -9.10
N ARG A 42 11.00 5.65 -8.70
CA ARG A 42 10.33 4.43 -9.14
C ARG A 42 9.35 4.76 -10.24
N VAL A 43 9.02 3.75 -11.05
CA VAL A 43 7.99 3.86 -12.08
C VAL A 43 6.75 3.11 -11.59
N ASN A 44 5.58 3.74 -11.71
CA ASN A 44 4.31 3.10 -11.37
C ASN A 44 3.81 2.23 -12.54
N GLN A 45 2.69 1.53 -12.36
CA GLN A 45 2.12 0.65 -13.40
C GLN A 45 1.66 1.39 -14.67
N LEU A 46 1.49 2.71 -14.58
CA LEU A 46 1.11 3.59 -15.68
C LEU A 46 2.32 4.25 -16.34
N GLY A 47 3.55 3.92 -15.92
CA GLY A 47 4.78 4.51 -16.46
C GLY A 47 5.20 5.84 -15.81
N GLY A 48 4.47 6.34 -14.82
CA GLY A 48 4.76 7.60 -14.13
C GLY A 48 5.86 7.46 -13.06
N VAL A 49 6.75 8.45 -12.96
CA VAL A 49 7.86 8.46 -12.00
C VAL A 49 7.43 9.04 -10.65
N PHE A 50 7.80 8.38 -9.55
CA PHE A 50 7.48 8.82 -8.19
C PHE A 50 8.54 8.38 -7.17
N ILE A 51 8.50 8.95 -5.96
CA ILE A 51 9.39 8.59 -4.85
C ILE A 51 8.52 8.19 -3.64
N ASN A 52 8.77 7.01 -3.07
CA ASN A 52 8.03 6.53 -1.90
C ASN A 52 8.25 7.46 -0.69
N GLY A 53 7.18 7.73 0.06
CA GLY A 53 7.26 8.57 1.26
C GLY A 53 7.49 10.06 0.97
N ARG A 54 7.52 10.48 -0.30
CA ARG A 54 7.66 11.90 -0.69
C ARG A 54 6.38 12.39 -1.38
N PRO A 55 5.98 13.66 -1.16
CA PRO A 55 4.88 14.27 -1.90
C PRO A 55 5.17 14.31 -3.41
N LEU A 56 4.11 14.27 -4.23
CA LEU A 56 4.25 14.52 -5.67
C LEU A 56 4.82 15.92 -5.92
N PRO A 57 5.64 16.10 -6.98
CA PRO A 57 6.11 17.41 -7.43
C PRO A 57 4.96 18.43 -7.57
N ASN A 58 5.23 19.68 -7.18
CA ASN A 58 4.20 20.73 -7.15
C ASN A 58 3.49 20.93 -8.50
N HIS A 59 4.24 20.89 -9.60
CA HIS A 59 3.67 21.03 -10.94
C HIS A 59 2.66 19.94 -11.29
N LEU A 60 2.87 18.70 -10.84
CA LEU A 60 1.90 17.61 -11.04
C LEU A 60 0.66 17.80 -10.17
N ARG A 61 0.84 18.24 -8.92
CA ARG A 61 -0.29 18.59 -8.05
C ARG A 61 -1.18 19.67 -8.66
N VAL A 62 -0.57 20.73 -9.20
CA VAL A 62 -1.30 21.81 -9.88
C VAL A 62 -2.00 21.29 -11.13
N LYS A 63 -1.34 20.47 -11.96
CA LYS A 63 -1.94 19.84 -13.15
C LYS A 63 -3.18 19.01 -12.80
N ILE A 64 -3.15 18.24 -11.71
CA ILE A 64 -4.28 17.44 -11.23
C ILE A 64 -5.48 18.34 -10.88
N ILE A 65 -5.22 19.43 -10.13
CA ILE A 65 -6.27 20.37 -9.73
C ILE A 65 -6.88 21.07 -10.94
N ASP A 66 -6.04 21.53 -11.88
CA ASP A 66 -6.49 22.22 -13.09
C ASP A 66 -7.38 21.31 -13.97
N MET A 67 -6.95 20.07 -14.22
CA MET A 67 -7.77 19.10 -14.97
C MET A 67 -9.09 18.78 -14.25
N ALA A 68 -9.08 18.67 -12.93
CA ALA A 68 -10.30 18.46 -12.15
C ALA A 68 -11.25 19.67 -12.25
N ALA A 69 -10.72 20.89 -12.22
CA ALA A 69 -11.49 22.12 -12.37
C ALA A 69 -12.15 22.23 -13.76
N GLN A 70 -11.52 21.67 -14.80
CA GLN A 70 -12.06 21.57 -16.16
C GLN A 70 -13.11 20.44 -16.31
N GLY A 71 -13.42 19.70 -15.24
CA GLY A 71 -14.38 18.60 -15.27
C GLY A 71 -13.82 17.30 -15.88
N VAL A 72 -12.50 17.17 -16.01
CA VAL A 72 -11.87 15.94 -16.50
C VAL A 72 -12.10 14.82 -15.49
N ARG A 73 -12.56 13.67 -15.98
CA ARG A 73 -12.84 12.49 -15.13
C ARG A 73 -11.56 12.06 -14.38
N PRO A 74 -11.63 11.69 -13.09
CA PRO A 74 -10.45 11.28 -12.31
C PRO A 74 -9.65 10.13 -12.93
N CYS A 75 -10.33 9.18 -13.59
CA CYS A 75 -9.68 8.07 -14.29
C CYS A 75 -8.83 8.54 -15.48
N VAL A 76 -9.22 9.63 -16.14
CA VAL A 76 -8.47 10.24 -17.25
C VAL A 76 -7.29 11.02 -16.70
N ILE A 77 -7.47 11.75 -15.60
CA ILE A 77 -6.40 12.46 -14.87
C ILE A 77 -5.27 11.50 -14.48
N SER A 78 -5.61 10.30 -13.98
CA SER A 78 -4.62 9.30 -13.59
C SER A 78 -3.79 8.74 -14.76
N ARG A 79 -4.28 8.88 -16.01
CA ARG A 79 -3.62 8.37 -17.23
C ARG A 79 -2.85 9.45 -18.01
N GLN A 80 -2.88 10.69 -17.54
CA GLN A 80 -2.16 11.86 -18.08
C GLN A 80 -0.81 12.07 -17.40
#